data_AF-A0A8H3DQ15-F1
#
_entry.id   AF-A0A8H3DQ15-F1
#
_cell.length_a   1.000
_cell.length_b   1.000
_cell.length_c   1.000
_cell.angle_alpha   90.00
_cell.angle_beta   90.00
_cell.angle_gamma   90.00
#
_symmetry.space_group_name_H-M   'P 1'
#
loop_
_entity.id
_entity.type
_entity.pdbx_description
1 polymer ?
#
loop_
_entity_poly.entity_id
_entity_poly.type
_entity_poly.pdbx_seq_one_letter_code
_entity_poly.pdbx_strand_id
1 'polypeptide(L)'
;MFAFQPKYGQPFSFEQACQLDAPTIAEEITRLQNSLRVLTETQKQLQDAISSEPTPDVDLQQAFQENLEVIGSQEERIVMLRKALEAQGAAIADNPHYQVQSQAVSSLTAAPHEATSVPVTTRVSGQTSDQGDDSEGVYL
;
A
#
# COMPACT_ATOMS: atom_id res chain seq x y z
N MET A 1 31.74 -8.75 12.17
CA MET A 1 30.55 -7.97 11.77
C MET A 1 30.03 -8.57 10.48
N PHE A 2 28.81 -9.08 10.47
CA PHE A 2 28.17 -9.55 9.24
C PHE A 2 27.71 -8.32 8.44
N ALA A 3 28.28 -8.08 7.27
CA ALA A 3 27.85 -7.02 6.39
C ALA A 3 26.47 -7.40 5.80
N PHE A 4 25.49 -6.52 5.95
CA PHE A 4 24.21 -6.67 5.25
C PHE A 4 24.43 -6.28 3.78
N GLN A 5 24.19 -7.21 2.86
CA GLN A 5 24.36 -6.98 1.42
C GLN A 5 22.99 -7.00 0.74
N PRO A 6 22.42 -5.82 0.42
CA PRO A 6 21.13 -5.75 -0.24
C PRO A 6 21.22 -6.20 -1.70
N LYS A 7 20.18 -6.90 -2.16
CA LYS A 7 19.92 -7.23 -3.57
C LYS A 7 19.41 -6.02 -4.33
N TYR A 8 18.58 -5.18 -3.69
CA TYR A 8 17.98 -4.00 -4.29
C TYR A 8 18.74 -2.73 -3.90
N GLY A 9 18.70 -1.70 -4.74
CA GLY A 9 19.18 -0.38 -4.34
C GLY A 9 18.38 0.14 -3.14
N GLN A 10 19.07 0.49 -2.06
CA GLN A 10 18.45 1.04 -0.86
C GLN A 10 18.76 2.53 -0.72
N PRO A 11 17.85 3.34 -0.14
CA PRO A 11 18.05 4.78 0.01
C PRO A 11 19.16 5.14 1.01
N PHE A 12 19.59 4.16 1.80
CA PHE A 12 20.70 4.27 2.75
C PHE A 12 21.39 2.91 2.94
N SER A 13 22.62 2.97 3.43
CA SER A 13 23.43 1.81 3.81
C SER A 13 23.02 1.26 5.17
N PHE A 14 23.43 0.03 5.48
CA PHE A 14 23.20 -0.58 6.78
C PHE A 14 23.86 0.21 7.91
N GLU A 15 25.06 0.74 7.69
CA GLU A 15 25.77 1.58 8.65
C GLU A 15 24.97 2.83 9.00
N GLN A 16 24.33 3.46 8.01
CA GLN A 16 23.43 4.60 8.23
C GLN A 16 22.18 4.18 9.00
N ALA A 17 21.61 3.00 8.71
CA ALA A 17 20.46 2.47 9.45
C ALA A 17 20.77 2.28 10.94
N CYS A 18 21.98 1.82 11.28
CA CYS A 18 22.42 1.65 12.67
C CYS A 18 22.55 2.97 13.45
N GLN A 19 22.62 4.12 12.76
CA GLN A 19 22.68 5.44 13.42
C GLN A 19 21.29 6.03 13.71
N LEU A 20 20.21 5.46 13.18
CA LEU A 20 18.85 5.91 13.46
C LEU A 20 18.44 5.49 14.86
N ASP A 21 17.66 6.28 15.58
CA ASP A 21 17.13 5.87 16.88
C ASP A 21 16.00 4.83 16.73
N ALA A 22 15.78 4.03 17.78
CA ALA A 22 14.80 2.95 17.76
C ALA A 22 13.36 3.40 17.43
N PRO A 23 12.86 4.56 17.91
CA PRO A 23 11.58 5.11 17.48
C PRO A 23 11.49 5.33 15.96
N THR A 24 12.49 5.99 15.36
CA THR A 24 12.53 6.22 13.91
C THR A 24 12.53 4.90 13.16
N ILE A 25 13.34 3.92 13.57
CA ILE A 25 13.36 2.62 12.89
C ILE A 25 11.98 1.93 12.97
N ALA A 26 11.31 1.97 14.12
CA ALA A 26 10.00 1.34 14.31
C ALA A 26 8.90 2.02 13.47
N GLU A 27 8.90 3.36 13.40
CA GLU A 27 8.02 4.12 12.53
C GLU A 27 8.23 3.74 11.05
N GLU A 28 9.50 3.61 10.64
CA GLU A 28 9.81 3.26 9.26
C GLU A 28 9.41 1.83 8.88
N ILE A 29 9.60 0.86 9.77
CA ILE A 29 9.09 -0.49 9.53
C ILE A 29 7.55 -0.46 9.42
N THR A 30 6.86 0.29 10.28
CA THR A 30 5.40 0.41 10.25
C THR A 30 4.91 1.04 8.93
N ARG A 31 5.56 2.11 8.47
CA ARG A 31 5.24 2.73 7.18
C ARG A 31 5.44 1.73 6.03
N LEU A 32 6.57 1.02 6.00
CA LEU A 32 6.87 0.04 4.96
C LEU A 32 5.87 -1.12 4.97
N GLN A 33 5.45 -1.61 6.14
CA GLN A 33 4.41 -2.64 6.24
C GLN A 33 3.07 -2.17 5.68
N ASN A 34 2.68 -0.92 5.93
CA ASN A 34 1.46 -0.34 5.35
C ASN A 34 1.58 -0.23 3.83
N SER A 35 2.72 0.24 3.31
CA SER A 35 2.99 0.30 1.86
C SER A 35 2.95 -1.08 1.21
N LEU A 36 3.55 -2.10 1.83
CA LEU A 36 3.53 -3.48 1.35
C LEU A 36 2.11 -4.05 1.32
N ARG A 37 1.26 -3.73 2.31
CA ARG A 37 -0.15 -4.17 2.32
C ARG A 37 -0.88 -3.67 1.09
N VAL A 38 -0.77 -2.37 0.80
CA VAL A 38 -1.41 -1.75 -0.36
C VAL A 38 -0.83 -2.32 -1.65
N LEU A 39 0.50 -2.42 -1.78
CA LEU A 39 1.14 -2.97 -2.98
C LEU A 39 0.74 -4.43 -3.24
N THR A 40 0.63 -5.25 -2.20
CA THR A 40 0.19 -6.65 -2.34
C THR A 40 -1.25 -6.74 -2.82
N GLU A 41 -2.12 -5.84 -2.34
CA GLU A 41 -3.50 -5.75 -2.82
C GLU A 41 -3.55 -5.32 -4.30
N THR A 42 -2.81 -4.28 -4.68
CA THR A 42 -2.68 -3.85 -6.08
C THR A 42 -2.11 -4.96 -6.95
N GLN A 43 -1.12 -5.72 -6.47
CA GLN A 43 -0.53 -6.84 -7.19
C GLN A 43 -1.55 -7.92 -7.51
N LYS A 44 -2.42 -8.24 -6.54
CA LYS A 44 -3.51 -9.19 -6.73
C LYS A 44 -4.50 -8.68 -7.79
N GLN A 45 -4.90 -7.41 -7.70
CA GLN A 45 -5.82 -6.81 -8.68
C GLN A 45 -5.24 -6.84 -10.12
N LEU A 46 -3.94 -6.53 -10.26
CA LEU A 46 -3.23 -6.62 -11.54
C LEU A 46 -3.17 -8.06 -12.04
N GLN A 47 -2.88 -9.04 -11.16
CA GLN A 47 -2.87 -10.46 -11.51
C GLN A 47 -4.23 -10.92 -12.03
N ASP A 48 -5.30 -10.55 -11.34
CA ASP A 48 -6.67 -10.90 -11.69
C ASP A 48 -7.05 -10.30 -13.05
N ALA A 49 -6.69 -9.04 -13.31
CA ALA A 49 -6.91 -8.37 -14.60
C ALA A 49 -6.15 -9.04 -15.75
N ILE A 50 -4.85 -9.32 -15.55
CA ILE A 50 -3.99 -10.00 -16.54
C ILE A 50 -4.53 -11.40 -16.86
N SER A 51 -5.01 -12.13 -15.85
CA SER A 51 -5.50 -13.50 -16.00
C SER A 51 -6.90 -13.59 -16.62
N SER A 52 -7.66 -12.50 -16.60
CA SER A 52 -9.05 -12.46 -17.08
C SER A 52 -9.15 -12.27 -18.61
N GLU A 53 -8.07 -11.84 -19.27
CA GLU A 53 -8.05 -11.59 -20.70
C GLU A 53 -7.08 -12.54 -21.44
N PRO A 54 -7.45 -13.06 -22.63
CA PRO A 54 -6.55 -13.91 -23.42
C PRO A 54 -5.29 -13.18 -23.90
N THR A 55 -5.38 -11.86 -24.06
CA THR A 55 -4.30 -10.98 -24.52
C THR A 55 -4.28 -9.73 -23.63
N PRO A 56 -3.69 -9.83 -22.43
CA PRO A 56 -3.72 -8.73 -21.46
C PRO A 56 -2.86 -7.55 -21.92
N ASP A 57 -3.27 -6.34 -21.51
CA ASP A 57 -2.56 -5.09 -21.78
C ASP A 57 -1.08 -5.18 -21.33
N VAL A 58 -0.17 -4.68 -22.17
CA VAL A 58 1.26 -4.64 -21.90
C VAL A 58 1.55 -3.72 -20.71
N ASP A 59 0.80 -2.62 -20.57
CA ASP A 59 0.99 -1.67 -19.48
C ASP A 59 0.64 -2.31 -18.12
N LEU A 60 -0.40 -3.17 -18.09
CA LEU A 60 -0.76 -3.93 -16.88
C LEU A 60 0.32 -4.94 -16.49
N GLN A 61 0.89 -5.64 -17.49
CA GLN A 61 1.99 -6.58 -17.26
C GLN A 61 3.25 -5.87 -16.77
N GLN A 62 3.56 -4.70 -17.33
CA GLN A 62 4.69 -3.89 -16.89
C GLN A 62 4.48 -3.39 -15.46
N ALA A 63 3.33 -2.80 -15.14
CA ALA A 63 3.01 -2.35 -13.78
C ALA A 63 3.09 -3.50 -12.76
N PHE A 64 2.65 -4.70 -13.15
CA PHE A 64 2.77 -5.91 -12.34
C PHE A 64 4.25 -6.22 -12.05
N GLN A 65 5.11 -6.20 -13.07
CA GLN A 65 6.53 -6.50 -12.90
C GLN A 65 7.27 -5.44 -12.07
N GLU A 66 6.98 -4.15 -12.29
CA GLU A 66 7.56 -3.04 -11.54
C GLU A 66 7.22 -3.12 -10.04
N ASN A 67 5.96 -3.41 -9.73
CA ASN A 67 5.52 -3.57 -8.34
C ASN A 67 6.23 -4.74 -7.64
N LEU A 68 6.56 -5.83 -8.33
CA LEU A 68 7.34 -6.94 -7.74
C LEU A 68 8.73 -6.49 -7.28
N GLU A 69 9.39 -5.65 -8.07
CA GLU A 69 10.70 -5.11 -7.70
C GLU A 69 10.60 -4.15 -6.51
N VAL A 70 9.57 -3.30 -6.52
CA VAL A 70 9.31 -2.37 -5.41
C VAL A 70 9.02 -3.12 -4.11
N ILE A 71 8.15 -4.14 -4.16
CA ILE A 71 7.84 -5.03 -3.02
C ILE A 71 9.13 -5.64 -2.48
N GLY A 72 9.95 -6.26 -3.34
CA GLY A 72 11.21 -6.87 -2.92
C GLY A 72 12.16 -5.88 -2.26
N SER A 73 12.27 -4.66 -2.78
CA SER A 73 13.13 -3.63 -2.17
C SER A 73 12.63 -3.19 -0.78
N GLN A 74 11.31 -3.13 -0.57
CA GLN A 74 10.70 -2.72 0.69
C GLN A 74 10.80 -3.80 1.76
N GLU A 75 10.57 -5.07 1.39
CA GLU A 75 10.80 -6.21 2.27
C GLU A 75 12.25 -6.26 2.75
N GLU A 76 13.20 -6.09 1.84
CA GLU A 76 14.62 -6.05 2.18
C GLU A 76 14.97 -4.88 3.11
N ARG A 77 14.35 -3.71 2.91
CA ARG A 77 14.53 -2.57 3.79
C ARG A 77 14.04 -2.86 5.21
N ILE A 78 12.91 -3.54 5.36
CA ILE A 78 12.42 -3.99 6.67
C ILE A 78 13.46 -4.92 7.33
N VAL A 79 14.05 -5.85 6.58
CA VAL A 79 15.10 -6.75 7.11
C VAL A 79 16.32 -5.95 7.56
N MET A 80 16.79 -4.99 6.76
CA MET A 80 17.91 -4.11 7.11
C MET A 80 17.64 -3.36 8.41
N LEU A 81 16.46 -2.74 8.53
CA LEU A 81 16.04 -1.96 9.69
C LEU A 81 15.92 -2.81 10.95
N ARG A 82 15.36 -4.03 10.84
CA ARG A 82 15.32 -4.98 11.97
C ARG A 82 16.71 -5.38 12.45
N LYS A 83 17.63 -5.64 11.51
CA LYS A 83 19.04 -5.92 11.84
C LYS A 83 19.75 -4.72 12.48
N ALA A 84 19.36 -3.50 12.11
CA ALA A 84 19.90 -2.29 12.74
C ALA A 84 19.46 -2.19 14.21
N LEU A 85 18.18 -2.47 14.52
CA LEU A 85 17.69 -2.57 15.91
C LEU A 85 18.43 -3.65 16.72
N GLU A 86 18.63 -4.83 16.12
CA GLU A 86 19.41 -5.92 16.75
C GLU A 86 20.85 -5.47 17.06
N ALA A 87 21.49 -4.76 16.13
CA ALA A 87 22.85 -4.25 16.29
C ALA A 87 22.97 -3.17 17.38
N GLN A 88 21.89 -2.45 17.68
CA GLN A 88 21.81 -1.48 18.77
C GLN A 88 21.67 -2.14 20.15
N GLY A 89 21.25 -3.40 20.19
CA GLY A 89 21.25 -4.24 21.38
C GLY A 89 19.95 -5.00 21.58
N ALA A 90 20.06 -6.22 22.09
CA ALA A 90 18.92 -7.11 22.35
C ALA A 90 17.84 -6.47 23.23
N ALA A 91 18.23 -5.65 24.22
CA ALA A 91 17.29 -4.94 25.08
C ALA A 91 16.37 -3.96 24.33
N ILE A 92 16.80 -3.43 23.19
CA ILE A 92 16.00 -2.53 22.34
C ILE A 92 15.11 -3.37 21.41
N ALA A 93 15.66 -4.42 20.80
CA ALA A 93 14.93 -5.33 19.92
C ALA A 93 13.81 -6.09 20.65
N ASP A 94 14.05 -6.51 21.89
CA ASP A 94 13.10 -7.25 22.73
C ASP A 94 12.09 -6.32 23.44
N ASN A 95 12.31 -4.99 23.42
CA ASN A 95 11.43 -4.05 24.09
C ASN A 95 10.05 -4.03 23.40
N PRO A 96 8.96 -4.36 24.12
CA PRO A 96 7.60 -4.34 23.57
C PRO A 96 7.20 -3.01 22.91
N HIS A 97 7.81 -1.89 23.33
CA HIS A 97 7.56 -0.57 22.76
C HIS A 97 8.07 -0.41 21.32
N TYR A 98 9.07 -1.20 20.91
CA TYR A 98 9.64 -1.20 19.55
C TYR A 98 9.38 -2.51 18.81
N GLN A 99 8.63 -3.44 19.41
CA GLN A 99 8.21 -4.67 18.74
C GLN A 99 7.23 -4.32 17.62
N VAL A 100 7.76 -4.25 16.40
CA VAL A 100 6.94 -4.04 15.22
C VAL A 100 6.25 -5.35 14.87
N GLN A 101 4.94 -5.40 15.07
CA GLN A 101 4.14 -6.60 14.83
C GLN A 101 4.35 -7.07 13.39
N SER A 102 4.83 -8.30 13.23
CA SER A 102 4.81 -8.97 11.93
C SER A 102 3.38 -9.41 11.69
N GLN A 103 2.55 -8.53 11.12
CA GLN A 103 1.23 -8.95 10.69
C GLN A 103 1.39 -9.93 9.53
N ALA A 104 1.28 -11.22 9.83
CA ALA A 104 1.02 -12.23 8.81
C ALA A 104 -0.31 -11.86 8.15
N VAL A 105 -0.29 -11.68 6.84
CA VAL A 105 -1.48 -11.46 6.02
C VAL A 105 -2.33 -12.74 6.03
N SER A 106 -3.14 -12.91 7.08
CA SER A 106 -4.20 -13.92 7.08
C SER A 106 -5.29 -13.46 6.11
N SER A 107 -5.22 -14.00 4.90
CA SER A 107 -6.29 -13.99 3.91
C SER A 107 -7.56 -14.63 4.51
N LEU A 108 -8.45 -13.82 5.07
CA LEU A 108 -9.80 -14.26 5.41
C LEU A 108 -10.75 -13.88 4.27
N THR A 109 -10.90 -14.84 3.36
CA THR A 109 -12.17 -15.28 2.75
C THR A 109 -13.24 -14.21 2.51
N ALA A 110 -13.37 -13.81 1.24
CA ALA A 110 -14.64 -13.38 0.70
C ALA A 110 -15.67 -14.53 0.77
N ALA A 111 -16.88 -14.22 1.19
CA ALA A 111 -18.08 -14.93 0.74
C ALA A 111 -19.19 -13.91 0.46
N PRO A 112 -20.07 -14.16 -0.52
CA PRO A 112 -21.01 -13.20 -1.08
C PRO A 112 -22.39 -13.26 -0.38
N HIS A 113 -23.33 -12.47 -0.89
CA HIS A 113 -24.79 -12.50 -0.69
C HIS A 113 -25.34 -11.59 0.43
N GLU A 114 -25.96 -10.47 0.05
CA GLU A 114 -27.43 -10.40 -0.02
C GLU A 114 -27.87 -9.12 -0.76
N ALA A 115 -28.45 -9.30 -1.93
CA ALA A 115 -29.38 -8.34 -2.50
C ALA A 115 -30.69 -8.44 -1.71
N THR A 116 -31.29 -7.32 -1.29
CA THR A 116 -32.75 -7.13 -1.23
C THR A 116 -33.11 -5.68 -0.86
N SER A 117 -33.81 -5.03 -1.81
CA SER A 117 -34.81 -3.97 -1.62
C SER A 117 -34.40 -2.58 -1.12
N VAL A 118 -34.17 -1.67 -2.08
CA VAL A 118 -34.59 -0.26 -1.90
C VAL A 118 -36.00 -0.08 -2.50
N PRO A 119 -37.00 0.35 -1.72
CA PRO A 119 -38.36 0.53 -2.21
C PRO A 119 -38.48 1.78 -3.08
N VAL A 120 -39.03 1.59 -4.28
CA VAL A 120 -39.66 2.61 -5.11
C VAL A 120 -40.77 3.30 -4.31
N THR A 121 -40.68 4.62 -4.15
CA THR A 121 -41.84 5.47 -3.86
C THR A 121 -42.02 6.47 -4.99
N THR A 122 -43.23 6.45 -5.53
CA THR A 122 -43.68 7.12 -6.74
C THR A 122 -44.42 8.42 -6.37
N ARG A 123 -44.03 9.53 -7.02
CA ARG A 123 -44.81 10.74 -7.40
C ARG A 123 -45.38 11.66 -6.30
N VAL A 124 -45.20 12.98 -6.46
CA VAL A 124 -46.20 13.89 -7.05
C VAL A 124 -45.58 15.25 -7.46
N SER A 125 -46.09 15.74 -8.58
CA SER A 125 -45.91 17.02 -9.27
C SER A 125 -45.92 18.28 -8.40
N GLY A 126 -45.10 19.26 -8.76
CA GLY A 126 -45.08 20.62 -8.20
C GLY A 126 -44.31 21.59 -9.09
N GLN A 127 -44.99 22.05 -10.14
CA GLN A 127 -44.58 23.06 -11.11
C GLN A 127 -44.58 24.47 -10.49
N THR A 128 -43.47 25.21 -10.56
CA THR A 128 -43.47 26.69 -10.69
C THR A 128 -42.21 27.17 -11.42
N SER A 129 -42.45 27.92 -12.49
CA SER A 129 -41.53 28.69 -13.34
C SER A 129 -40.81 29.81 -12.58
N ASP A 130 -39.58 30.17 -13.00
CA ASP A 130 -39.00 31.54 -13.18
C ASP A 130 -37.50 31.37 -13.53
N GLN A 131 -37.02 31.44 -14.77
CA GLN A 131 -36.67 32.62 -15.60
C GLN A 131 -35.58 33.55 -15.01
N GLY A 132 -34.46 33.71 -15.73
CA GLY A 132 -33.33 34.61 -15.42
C GLY A 132 -31.99 33.98 -15.81
N ASP A 133 -31.68 33.82 -17.09
CA ASP A 133 -31.08 34.81 -18.01
C ASP A 133 -29.53 34.84 -17.96
N ASP A 134 -28.97 34.91 -19.15
CA ASP A 134 -27.63 34.58 -19.59
C ASP A 134 -26.54 35.57 -19.14
N SER A 135 -25.28 35.13 -19.16
CA SER A 135 -24.20 35.87 -19.84
C SER A 135 -22.88 35.08 -19.89
N GLU A 136 -22.55 34.64 -21.10
CA GLU A 136 -21.21 34.26 -21.57
C GLU A 136 -20.20 35.41 -21.43
N GLY A 137 -18.92 35.07 -21.23
CA GLY A 137 -17.81 36.02 -21.25
C GLY A 137 -16.54 35.37 -21.78
N VAL A 138 -16.19 35.71 -23.01
CA VAL A 138 -15.10 35.20 -23.85
C VAL A 138 -13.72 35.72 -23.41
N TYR A 139 -12.70 34.87 -23.61
CA TYR A 139 -11.27 35.11 -23.41
C TYR A 139 -10.71 36.25 -24.28
N LEU A 140 -9.81 37.06 -23.70
CA LEU A 140 -8.80 37.85 -24.41
C LEU A 140 -7.42 37.53 -23.84
#